data_AF-A0A9E2I0K6-F1
#
_entry.id   AF-A0A9E2I0K6-F1
#
_cell.length_a   1.000
_cell.length_b   1.000
_cell.length_c   1.000
_cell.angle_alpha   90.00
_cell.angle_beta   90.00
_cell.angle_gamma   90.00
#
_symmetry.space_group_name_H-M   'P 1'
#
loop_
_entity.id
_entity.type
_entity.pdbx_description
1 polymer ?
#
loop_
_entity_poly.entity_id
_entity_poly.type
_entity_poly.pdbx_seq_one_letter_code
_entity_poly.pdbx_strand_id
1 'polypeptide(L)' 'KNSSNTKQLQSIAKSFNTASYHIEGPDDLDAAWFEGKVLCGISAGASTPDWIIQQVVDMIKKMTKQ' A
#
# COMPACT_ATOMS: atom_id res chain seq x y z
N LYS A 1 14.97 11.34 -0.77
CA LYS A 1 14.06 12.49 -1.02
C LYS A 1 14.40 13.18 -2.34
N ASN A 2 14.15 12.58 -3.51
CA ASN A 2 14.17 13.25 -4.82
C ASN A 2 13.76 12.29 -5.94
N SER A 3 12.46 12.07 -6.09
CA SER A 3 11.93 11.34 -7.25
C SER A 3 10.62 12.00 -7.66
N SER A 4 10.72 12.88 -8.64
CA SER A 4 9.57 13.60 -9.22
C SER A 4 8.51 12.62 -9.75
N ASN A 5 8.94 11.48 -10.29
CA ASN A 5 8.05 10.44 -10.81
C ASN A 5 7.18 9.80 -9.72
N THR A 6 7.73 9.56 -8.52
CA THR A 6 7.01 8.96 -7.40
C THR A 6 5.91 9.90 -6.88
N LYS A 7 6.18 11.21 -6.86
CA LYS A 7 5.17 12.22 -6.49
C LYS A 7 4.07 12.35 -7.55
N GLN A 8 4.42 12.24 -8.82
CA GLN A 8 3.47 12.35 -9.92
C GLN A 8 2.51 11.14 -9.96
N LEU A 9 3.02 9.92 -9.76
CA LEU A 9 2.19 8.71 -9.59
C LEU A 9 1.24 8.83 -8.39
N GLN A 10 1.74 9.30 -7.25
CA GLN A 10 0.91 9.50 -6.05
C GLN A 10 -0.17 10.57 -6.26
N SER A 11 0.15 11.66 -6.95
CA SER A 11 -0.82 12.72 -7.28
C SER A 11 -1.91 12.23 -8.23
N ILE A 12 -1.55 11.41 -9.22
CA ILE A 12 -2.51 10.82 -10.16
C ILE A 12 -3.41 9.82 -9.41
N ALA A 13 -2.85 8.93 -8.59
CA ALA A 13 -3.64 7.98 -7.80
C ALA A 13 -4.62 8.67 -6.84
N LYS A 14 -4.18 9.76 -6.17
CA LYS A 14 -5.04 10.59 -5.32
C LYS A 14 -6.12 11.33 -6.12
N SER A 15 -5.84 11.73 -7.36
CA SER A 15 -6.82 12.42 -8.22
C SER A 15 -8.01 11.54 -8.63
N PHE A 16 -7.87 10.21 -8.53
CA PHE A 16 -8.97 9.25 -8.72
C PHE A 16 -9.78 8.97 -7.45
N ASN A 17 -9.53 9.69 -6.35
CA ASN A 17 -10.24 9.55 -5.08
C ASN A 17 -10.17 8.13 -4.49
N THR A 18 -9.13 7.38 -4.84
CA THR A 18 -8.86 6.04 -4.31
C THR A 18 -7.96 6.18 -3.10
N ALA A 19 -8.34 5.55 -1.99
CA ALA A 19 -7.50 5.44 -0.80
C ALA A 19 -6.20 4.71 -1.18
N SER A 20 -5.12 5.47 -1.38
CA SER A 20 -3.82 4.99 -1.83
C SER A 20 -2.74 5.50 -0.88
N TYR A 21 -2.00 4.55 -0.31
CA TYR A 21 -1.01 4.78 0.72
C TYR A 21 0.34 4.28 0.22
N HIS A 22 1.40 5.02 0.53
CA HIS A 22 2.76 4.59 0.28
C HIS A 22 3.33 4.08 1.60
N ILE A 23 3.87 2.87 1.57
CA ILE A 23 4.46 2.18 2.72
C ILE A 23 5.84 1.67 2.30
N GLU A 24 6.79 1.65 3.24
CA GLU A 24 8.11 1.03 3.04
C GLU A 24 8.15 -0.40 3.60
N GLY A 25 7.28 -0.70 4.57
CA GLY A 25 7.17 -2.04 5.17
C GLY A 25 5.79 -2.33 5.80
N PRO A 26 5.64 -3.52 6.41
CA PRO A 26 4.39 -3.93 7.06
C PRO A 26 4.04 -3.07 8.28
N ASP A 27 5.03 -2.43 8.92
CA ASP A 27 4.82 -1.60 10.11
C ASP A 27 4.15 -0.25 9.80
N ASP A 28 4.17 0.18 8.53
CA ASP A 28 3.51 1.40 8.08
C ASP A 28 2.01 1.18 7.78
N LEU A 29 1.49 -0.04 7.92
CA LEU A 29 0.10 -0.37 7.66
C LEU A 29 -0.81 0.09 8.81
N ASP A 30 -1.90 0.78 8.47
CA ASP A 30 -2.94 1.17 9.43
C ASP A 30 -4.22 0.33 9.21
N ALA A 31 -4.75 -0.23 10.29
CA ALA A 31 -5.97 -1.03 10.28
C ALA A 31 -7.20 -0.23 9.82
N ALA A 32 -7.23 1.07 10.13
CA ALA A 32 -8.32 1.95 9.72
C ALA A 32 -8.45 2.06 8.19
N TRP A 33 -7.40 1.77 7.42
CA TRP A 33 -7.46 1.80 5.94
C TRP A 33 -8.33 0.68 5.36
N PHE A 34 -8.53 -0.39 6.12
CA PHE A 34 -9.25 -1.59 5.66
C PHE A 34 -10.69 -1.67 6.20
N GLU A 35 -11.08 -0.82 7.13
CA GLU A 35 -12.44 -0.81 7.69
C GLU A 35 -13.50 -0.56 6.61
N GLY A 36 -14.49 -1.45 6.53
CA GLY A 36 -15.57 -1.37 5.55
C GLY A 36 -15.15 -1.57 4.09
N LYS A 37 -13.88 -1.98 3.84
CA LYS A 37 -13.39 -2.29 2.49
C LYS A 37 -13.43 -3.79 2.23
N VAL A 38 -13.88 -4.16 1.04
CA VAL A 38 -13.99 -5.56 0.60
C VAL A 38 -12.81 -5.97 -0.29
N LEU A 39 -12.15 -4.99 -0.93
CA LEU A 39 -11.05 -5.22 -1.86
C LEU A 39 -9.92 -4.22 -1.60
N CYS A 40 -8.68 -4.72 -1.53
CA CYS A 40 -7.46 -3.92 -1.49
C CYS A 40 -6.53 -4.40 -2.60
N GLY A 41 -5.97 -3.45 -3.36
CA GLY A 41 -4.94 -3.72 -4.37
C GLY A 41 -3.56 -3.36 -3.82
N ILE A 42 -2.57 -4.21 -4.09
CA ILE A 42 -1.18 -4.00 -3.67
C ILE A 42 -0.33 -3.87 -4.94
N SER A 43 0.56 -2.89 -4.96
CA SER A 43 1.55 -2.71 -6.02
C SER A 43 2.89 -2.33 -5.39
N ALA A 44 3.99 -2.74 -6.03
CA ALA A 44 5.33 -2.53 -5.54
C ALA A 44 6.24 -2.02 -6.68
N GLY A 45 7.27 -1.26 -6.31
CA GLY A 45 8.28 -0.81 -7.27
C GLY A 45 9.17 -1.97 -7.72
N ALA A 46 9.83 -1.83 -8.87
CA ALA A 46 10.74 -2.85 -9.41
C ALA A 46 11.93 -3.19 -8.48
N SER A 47 12.24 -2.30 -7.54
CA SER A 47 13.31 -2.46 -6.55
C SER A 47 12.84 -3.10 -5.23
N THR A 48 11.56 -3.39 -5.07
CA THR A 48 11.01 -3.98 -3.85
C THR A 48 11.04 -5.50 -3.96
N PRO A 49 11.78 -6.22 -3.09
CA PRO A 49 11.85 -7.67 -3.13
C PRO A 49 10.51 -8.35 -2.81
N ASP A 50 10.27 -9.53 -3.39
CA ASP A 50 9.03 -10.30 -3.19
C ASP A 50 8.75 -10.63 -1.71
N TRP A 51 9.80 -10.86 -0.91
CA TRP A 51 9.64 -11.16 0.52
C TRP A 51 9.11 -9.97 1.33
N ILE A 52 9.36 -8.73 0.91
CA ILE A 52 8.74 -7.55 1.52
C ILE A 52 7.25 -7.51 1.16
N ILE A 53 6.93 -7.75 -0.12
CA ILE A 53 5.56 -7.78 -0.62
C ILE A 53 4.76 -8.84 0.15
N GLN A 54 5.35 -10.01 0.36
CA GLN A 54 4.70 -11.11 1.06
C GLN A 54 4.44 -10.79 2.53
N GLN A 55 5.38 -10.13 3.23
CA GLN A 55 5.16 -9.67 4.61
C GLN A 55 4.01 -8.67 4.71
N VAL A 56 3.90 -7.73 3.77
CA VAL A 56 2.79 -6.78 3.69
C VAL A 56 1.46 -7.53 3.48
N VAL A 57 1.42 -8.48 2.53
CA VAL A 57 0.22 -9.30 2.29
C VAL A 57 -0.20 -10.07 3.54
N ASP A 58 0.75 -10.68 4.25
CA ASP A 58 0.47 -11.47 5.44
C ASP A 58 0.00 -10.60 6.61
N MET A 59 0.55 -9.38 6.74
CA MET A 59 0.09 -8.40 7.73
C MET A 59 -1.33 -7.94 7.43
N ILE A 60 -1.65 -7.59 6.18
CA ILE A 60 -3.01 -7.24 5.75
C ILE A 60 -3.97 -8.39 6.08
N LYS A 61 -3.63 -9.63 5.74
CA LYS A 61 -4.46 -10.80 6.05
C LYS A 61 -4.69 -10.98 7.56
N LYS A 62 -3.72 -10.65 8.41
CA LYS A 62 -3.87 -10.69 9.87
C LYS A 62 -4.82 -9.59 10.36
N MET A 63 -4.74 -8.40 9.77
CA MET A 63 -5.55 -7.23 10.15
C MET A 63 -7.01 -7.36 9.66
N THR A 64 -7.23 -8.02 8.52
CA THR A 64 -8.55 -8.19 7.92
C THR A 64 -9.19 -9.55 8.19
N LYS A 65 -8.51 -10.47 8.87
CA LYS A 65 -9.11 -11.74 9.32
C LYS A 65 -10.14 -11.43 10.40
N GLN A 66 -11.41 -11.53 10.02
CA GLN A 66 -12.52 -11.70 10.96
C GLN A 66 -12.51 -13.12 11.52
#